data_AF-A0A7K4FLA8-F1
#
_entry.id   AF-A0A7K4FLA8-F1
#
_cell.length_a   1.000
_cell.length_b   1.000
_cell.length_c   1.000
_cell.angle_alpha   90.00
_cell.angle_beta   90.00
_cell.angle_gamma   90.00
#
_symmetry.space_group_name_H-M   'P 1'
#
loop_
_entity.id
_entity.type
_entity.pdbx_description
1 polymer ?
#
loop_
_entity_poly.entity_id
_entity_poly.type
_entity_poly.pdbx_seq_one_letter_code
_entity_poly.pdbx_strand_id
1 'polypeptide(L)'
;LSAIHNTNRSPHVALAYILVIFTGLSLISSIIFFYAERGFFNGFFDDFLFFAALSTITTLVIHVMVNFSLYSKFRKEREYNAMKVSTHILLPTISTIIIVLAIYYSVASLTFPIAYVPIIILAYSIIALAYIFIKKKDILKIQIKENLNE
;
A
#
# COMPACT_ATOMS: atom_id res chain seq x y z
N LEU A 1 -15.99 7.64 6.09
CA LEU A 1 -14.71 7.41 6.77
C LEU A 1 -14.23 8.63 7.58
N SER A 2 -14.56 9.86 7.18
CA SER A 2 -14.10 11.10 7.82
C SER A 2 -14.85 11.51 9.10
N ALA A 3 -15.68 10.64 9.69
CA ALA A 3 -16.39 10.98 10.91
C ALA A 3 -15.42 10.99 12.10
N ILE A 4 -15.36 12.13 12.78
CA ILE A 4 -14.42 12.39 13.88
C ILE A 4 -15.17 12.31 15.22
N HIS A 5 -14.56 11.67 16.22
CA HIS A 5 -15.13 11.57 17.56
C HIS A 5 -15.15 12.95 18.22
N ASN A 6 -16.24 13.33 18.87
CA ASN A 6 -16.42 14.69 19.35
C ASN A 6 -15.38 15.11 20.41
N THR A 7 -15.06 14.21 21.35
CA THR A 7 -14.11 14.47 22.45
C THR A 7 -12.64 14.34 22.02
N ASN A 8 -12.22 13.15 21.60
CA ASN A 8 -10.79 12.86 21.35
C ASN A 8 -10.32 13.21 19.94
N ARG A 9 -11.20 13.77 19.11
CA ARG A 9 -10.96 14.07 17.69
C ARG A 9 -10.35 12.92 16.89
N SER A 10 -10.62 11.67 17.30
CA SER A 10 -10.14 10.47 16.61
C SER A 10 -11.08 10.05 15.48
N PRO A 11 -10.58 9.52 14.35
CA PRO A 11 -11.40 9.02 13.27
C PRO A 11 -11.97 7.62 13.61
N HIS A 12 -12.82 7.56 14.63
CA HIS A 12 -13.35 6.32 15.22
C HIS A 12 -14.04 5.40 14.20
N VAL A 13 -14.76 5.96 13.22
CA VAL A 13 -15.38 5.16 12.15
C VAL A 13 -14.33 4.47 11.30
N ALA A 14 -13.27 5.18 10.90
CA ALA A 14 -12.19 4.58 10.12
C ALA A 14 -11.46 3.48 10.91
N LEU A 15 -11.22 3.70 12.21
CA LEU A 15 -10.63 2.70 13.09
C LEU A 15 -11.50 1.44 13.20
N ALA A 16 -12.82 1.60 13.34
CA ALA A 16 -13.75 0.47 13.37
C ALA A 16 -13.72 -0.33 12.05
N TYR A 17 -13.71 0.34 10.90
CA TYR A 17 -13.58 -0.33 9.59
C TYR A 17 -12.25 -1.09 9.48
N ILE A 18 -11.14 -0.47 9.86
CA ILE A 18 -9.81 -1.11 9.85
C ILE A 18 -9.86 -2.37 10.72
N LEU A 19 -10.36 -2.26 11.96
CA LEU A 19 -10.45 -3.39 12.88
C LEU A 19 -11.27 -4.54 12.28
N VAL A 20 -12.48 -4.26 11.78
CA VAL A 20 -13.36 -5.29 11.20
C VAL A 20 -12.70 -5.96 9.99
N ILE A 21 -12.09 -5.19 9.09
CA ILE A 21 -11.42 -5.70 7.89
C ILE A 21 -10.21 -6.56 8.28
N PHE A 22 -9.34 -6.06 9.15
CA PHE A 22 -8.14 -6.79 9.56
C PHE A 22 -8.48 -8.07 10.34
N THR A 23 -9.41 -8.01 11.28
CA THR A 23 -9.86 -9.21 12.01
C THR A 23 -10.50 -10.22 11.07
N GLY A 24 -11.36 -9.77 10.15
CA GLY A 24 -12.00 -10.66 9.17
C GLY A 24 -10.99 -11.35 8.26
N LEU A 25 -10.06 -10.58 7.68
CA LEU A 25 -9.01 -11.11 6.81
C LEU A 25 -8.06 -12.05 7.57
N SER A 26 -7.67 -11.70 8.80
CA SER A 26 -6.84 -12.55 9.64
C SER A 26 -7.52 -13.87 9.95
N LEU A 27 -8.80 -13.88 10.35
CA LEU A 27 -9.53 -15.12 10.61
C LEU A 27 -9.63 -16.01 9.37
N ILE A 28 -9.96 -15.44 8.21
CA ILE A 28 -10.04 -16.18 6.94
C ILE A 28 -8.67 -16.78 6.60
N SER A 29 -7.61 -15.98 6.72
CA SER A 29 -6.25 -16.42 6.46
C SER A 29 -5.86 -17.56 7.40
N SER A 30 -5.98 -17.37 8.72
CA SER A 30 -5.64 -18.40 9.71
C SER A 30 -6.36 -19.73 9.46
N ILE A 31 -7.63 -19.71 9.02
CA ILE A 31 -8.36 -20.92 8.63
C ILE A 31 -7.71 -21.60 7.41
N ILE A 32 -7.40 -20.85 6.36
CA ILE A 32 -6.77 -21.38 5.14
C ILE A 32 -5.43 -22.04 5.48
N PHE A 33 -4.56 -21.34 6.22
CA PHE A 33 -3.23 -21.84 6.57
C PHE A 33 -3.29 -23.03 7.53
N PHE A 34 -4.25 -23.06 8.47
CA PHE A 34 -4.48 -24.22 9.33
C PHE A 34 -4.76 -25.50 8.53
N TYR A 35 -5.60 -25.41 7.49
CA TYR A 35 -5.92 -26.55 6.63
C TYR A 35 -4.80 -26.89 5.63
N ALA A 36 -4.08 -25.89 5.13
CA ALA A 36 -2.98 -26.10 4.17
C ALA A 36 -1.78 -26.83 4.81
N GLU A 37 -1.37 -26.42 6.01
CA GLU A 37 -0.16 -26.92 6.68
C GLU A 37 -0.41 -28.06 7.67
N ARG A 38 -1.65 -28.58 7.72
CA ARG A 38 -2.08 -29.71 8.55
C ARG A 38 -1.70 -29.59 10.04
N GLY A 39 -1.72 -28.37 10.58
CA GLY A 39 -1.38 -28.15 11.99
C GLY A 39 -1.44 -26.68 12.41
N PHE A 40 -1.77 -26.44 13.68
CA PHE A 40 -1.91 -25.10 14.24
C PHE A 40 -0.61 -24.30 14.23
N PHE A 41 0.51 -24.90 14.65
CA PHE A 41 1.79 -24.18 14.78
C PHE A 41 2.38 -23.77 13.43
N ASN A 42 2.38 -24.67 12.45
CA ASN A 42 2.86 -24.35 11.10
C ASN A 42 1.93 -23.34 10.42
N GLY A 43 0.61 -23.57 10.48
CA GLY A 43 -0.37 -22.67 9.89
C GLY A 43 -0.33 -21.25 10.47
N PHE A 44 -0.23 -21.09 11.80
CA PHE A 44 -0.14 -19.78 12.43
C PHE A 44 1.17 -19.05 12.09
N PHE A 45 2.30 -19.75 12.09
CA PHE A 45 3.59 -19.16 11.74
C PHE A 45 3.62 -18.69 10.28
N ASP A 46 3.11 -19.51 9.37
CA ASP A 46 3.04 -19.17 7.94
C ASP A 46 2.05 -18.04 7.67
N ASP A 47 0.94 -17.98 8.41
CA ASP A 47 -0.02 -16.85 8.36
C ASP A 47 0.65 -15.54 8.82
N PHE A 48 1.43 -15.58 9.90
CA PHE A 48 2.22 -14.44 10.35
C PHE A 48 3.26 -14.00 9.30
N LEU A 49 4.02 -14.95 8.75
CA LEU A 49 5.01 -14.67 7.71
C LEU A 49 4.35 -14.10 6.45
N PHE A 50 3.17 -14.60 6.09
CA PHE A 50 2.39 -14.10 4.97
C PHE A 50 2.03 -12.62 5.15
N PHE A 51 1.47 -12.23 6.29
CA PHE A 51 1.14 -10.83 6.56
C PHE A 51 2.39 -9.94 6.70
N ALA A 52 3.48 -10.46 7.27
CA ALA A 52 4.75 -9.75 7.36
C ALA A 52 5.34 -9.46 5.97
N ALA A 53 5.33 -10.46 5.07
CA ALA A 53 5.78 -10.31 3.69
C ALA A 53 4.87 -9.35 2.91
N LEU A 54 3.55 -9.48 3.05
CA LEU A 54 2.57 -8.59 2.43
C LEU A 54 2.79 -7.13 2.85
N SER A 55 2.94 -6.88 4.15
CA SER A 55 3.19 -5.55 4.70
C SER A 55 4.52 -4.97 4.21
N THR A 56 5.59 -5.77 4.23
CA THR A 56 6.93 -5.34 3.81
C THR A 56 6.94 -4.97 2.33
N ILE A 57 6.45 -5.85 1.45
CA ILE A 57 6.44 -5.60 0.01
C ILE A 57 5.54 -4.39 -0.32
N THR A 58 4.36 -4.28 0.31
CA THR A 58 3.48 -3.13 0.11
C THR A 58 4.16 -1.82 0.52
N THR A 59 4.86 -1.82 1.65
CA THR A 59 5.61 -0.64 2.13
C THR A 59 6.72 -0.25 1.16
N LEU A 60 7.46 -1.22 0.65
CA LEU A 60 8.49 -0.99 -0.37
C LEU A 60 7.90 -0.40 -1.66
N VAL A 61 6.76 -0.93 -2.13
CA VAL A 61 6.05 -0.37 -3.29
C VAL A 61 5.62 1.07 -3.04
N ILE A 62 5.09 1.38 -1.84
CA ILE A 62 4.74 2.77 -1.47
C ILE A 62 5.97 3.68 -1.54
N HIS A 63 7.13 3.25 -1.04
CA HIS A 63 8.35 4.05 -1.15
C HIS A 63 8.78 4.30 -2.60
N VAL A 64 8.66 3.30 -3.48
CA VAL A 64 8.90 3.49 -4.93
C VAL A 64 7.93 4.54 -5.50
N MET A 65 6.64 4.44 -5.18
CA MET A 65 5.63 5.42 -5.63
C MET A 65 5.93 6.84 -5.12
N VAL A 66 6.32 6.98 -3.85
CA VAL A 66 6.70 8.28 -3.27
C VAL A 66 7.95 8.85 -3.96
N ASN A 67 8.97 8.03 -4.21
CA ASN A 67 10.18 8.45 -4.93
C ASN A 67 9.84 8.94 -6.35
N PHE A 68 8.96 8.25 -7.08
CA PHE A 68 8.48 8.72 -8.39
C PHE A 68 7.66 10.02 -8.29
N SER A 69 6.86 10.19 -7.25
CA SER A 69 6.05 11.40 -7.06
C SER A 69 6.92 12.65 -6.86
N LEU A 70 8.07 12.52 -6.18
CA LEU A 70 9.04 13.60 -6.00
C LEU A 70 9.65 14.03 -7.33
N TYR A 71 10.02 13.08 -8.17
CA TYR A 71 10.49 13.36 -9.54
C TYR A 71 9.43 14.11 -10.36
N SER A 72 8.16 13.65 -10.30
CA SER A 72 7.06 14.30 -11.01
C SER A 72 6.82 15.75 -10.54
N LYS A 73 6.93 16.00 -9.23
CA LYS A 73 6.78 17.34 -8.64
C LYS A 73 7.94 18.26 -9.04
N PHE A 74 9.18 17.76 -8.94
CA PHE A 74 10.37 18.51 -9.31
C PHE A 74 10.34 18.97 -10.79
N ARG A 75 9.89 18.10 -11.70
CA ARG A 75 9.71 18.44 -13.12
C ARG A 75 8.73 19.60 -13.33
N LYS A 76 7.74 19.77 -12.46
CA LYS A 76 6.72 20.83 -12.54
C LYS A 76 7.22 22.17 -12.01
N GLU A 77 8.03 22.17 -10.95
CA GLU A 77 8.53 23.39 -10.30
C GLU A 77 9.66 24.09 -11.09
N ARG A 78 10.36 23.38 -12.00
CA ARG A 78 11.44 23.93 -12.86
C ARG A 78 12.57 24.67 -12.12
N GLU A 79 12.71 24.49 -10.80
CA GLU A 79 13.78 25.08 -10.01
C GLU A 79 15.00 24.14 -9.95
N TYR A 80 15.95 24.33 -10.86
CA TYR A 80 17.14 23.51 -10.99
C TYR A 80 18.28 24.01 -10.11
N ASN A 81 18.17 23.81 -8.79
CA ASN A 81 19.29 23.94 -7.86
C ASN A 81 19.96 22.58 -7.67
N ALA A 82 21.31 22.52 -7.61
CA ALA A 82 22.07 21.30 -7.38
C ALA A 82 21.59 20.51 -6.15
N MET A 83 21.25 21.21 -5.06
CA MET A 83 20.69 20.58 -3.85
C MET A 83 19.32 19.94 -4.09
N LYS A 84 18.46 20.59 -4.89
CA LYS A 84 17.14 20.06 -5.27
C LYS A 84 17.27 18.87 -6.22
N VAL A 85 18.17 18.94 -7.21
CA VAL A 85 18.45 17.83 -8.13
C VAL A 85 18.92 16.59 -7.35
N SER A 86 19.83 16.76 -6.39
CA SER A 86 20.29 15.63 -5.56
C SER A 86 19.15 15.01 -4.74
N THR A 87 18.40 15.84 -4.01
CA THR A 87 17.34 15.38 -3.09
C THR A 87 16.08 14.89 -3.79
N HIS A 88 15.77 15.36 -4.99
CA HIS A 88 14.53 15.05 -5.71
C HIS A 88 14.73 14.10 -6.90
N ILE A 89 15.97 13.89 -7.37
CA ILE A 89 16.27 12.99 -8.49
C ILE A 89 17.28 11.91 -8.07
N LEU A 90 18.51 12.29 -7.69
CA LEU A 90 19.58 11.31 -7.48
C LEU A 90 19.30 10.37 -6.32
N LEU A 91 19.02 10.91 -5.13
CA LEU A 91 18.75 10.10 -3.93
C LEU A 91 17.50 9.22 -4.10
N PRO A 92 16.34 9.74 -4.59
CA PRO A 92 15.17 8.90 -4.86
C PRO A 92 15.44 7.81 -5.90
N THR A 93 16.27 8.08 -6.93
CA THR A 93 16.61 7.08 -7.95
C THR A 93 17.44 5.94 -7.36
N ILE A 94 18.50 6.27 -6.61
CA ILE A 94 19.36 5.26 -5.94
C ILE A 94 18.52 4.45 -4.94
N SER A 95 17.70 5.13 -4.13
CA SER A 95 16.78 4.49 -3.20
C SER A 95 15.84 3.53 -3.91
N THR A 96 15.27 3.94 -5.05
CA THR A 96 14.38 3.10 -5.86
C THR A 96 15.08 1.85 -6.37
N ILE A 97 16.33 1.94 -6.83
CA ILE A 97 17.11 0.77 -7.27
C ILE A 97 17.31 -0.23 -6.12
N ILE A 98 17.70 0.27 -4.93
CA ILE A 98 17.89 -0.56 -3.74
C ILE A 98 16.57 -1.24 -3.35
N ILE A 99 15.46 -0.49 -3.36
CA ILE A 99 14.14 -1.02 -3.02
C ILE A 99 13.68 -2.08 -4.02
N VAL A 100 13.88 -1.87 -5.33
CA VAL A 100 13.53 -2.86 -6.36
C VAL A 100 14.32 -4.15 -6.17
N LEU A 101 15.60 -4.06 -5.82
CA LEU A 101 16.40 -5.23 -5.46
C LEU A 101 15.87 -5.93 -4.19
N ALA A 102 15.50 -5.16 -3.16
CA ALA A 102 14.91 -5.69 -1.94
C ALA A 102 13.59 -6.43 -2.22
N ILE A 103 12.72 -5.88 -3.07
CA ILE A 103 11.49 -6.54 -3.53
C ILE A 103 11.83 -7.85 -4.26
N TYR A 104 12.79 -7.82 -5.21
CA TYR A 104 13.18 -9.00 -5.96
C TYR A 104 13.61 -10.15 -5.04
N TYR A 105 14.52 -9.90 -4.09
CA TYR A 105 14.98 -10.94 -3.17
C TYR A 105 13.92 -11.37 -2.16
N SER A 106 13.03 -10.45 -1.76
CA SER A 106 11.90 -10.76 -0.88
C SER A 106 10.87 -11.66 -1.56
N VAL A 107 10.73 -11.60 -2.88
CA VAL A 107 9.75 -12.39 -3.64
C VAL A 107 10.34 -13.70 -4.17
N ALA A 108 11.58 -13.67 -4.67
CA ALA A 108 12.22 -14.85 -5.28
C ALA A 108 12.44 -16.02 -4.31
N SER A 109 12.48 -15.73 -3.01
CA SER A 109 12.68 -16.72 -1.94
C SER A 109 11.38 -17.27 -1.33
N LEU A 110 10.21 -16.79 -1.77
CA LEU A 110 8.93 -17.21 -1.18
C LEU A 110 8.55 -18.62 -1.61
N THR A 111 8.26 -19.47 -0.63
CA THR A 111 7.70 -20.81 -0.84
C THR A 111 6.19 -20.82 -0.61
N PHE A 112 5.50 -21.84 -1.11
CA PHE A 112 4.10 -22.07 -0.72
C PHE A 112 4.02 -22.22 0.81
N PRO A 113 3.01 -21.66 1.48
CA PRO A 113 1.87 -20.85 0.97
C PRO A 113 2.14 -19.34 0.76
N ILE A 114 3.27 -18.81 1.22
CA ILE A 114 3.61 -17.37 1.18
C ILE A 114 3.84 -16.85 -0.26
N ALA A 115 4.17 -17.72 -1.20
CA ALA A 115 4.38 -17.39 -2.61
C ALA A 115 3.18 -16.69 -3.30
N TYR A 116 1.98 -16.72 -2.71
CA TYR A 116 0.81 -15.98 -3.24
C TYR A 116 0.82 -14.48 -2.94
N VAL A 117 1.68 -13.99 -2.05
CA VAL A 117 1.73 -12.56 -1.66
C VAL A 117 1.83 -11.61 -2.87
N PRO A 118 2.76 -11.79 -3.84
CA PRO A 118 2.87 -10.89 -4.99
C PRO A 118 1.60 -10.87 -5.86
N ILE A 119 0.95 -12.02 -6.01
CA ILE A 119 -0.29 -12.16 -6.79
C ILE A 119 -1.42 -11.39 -6.12
N ILE A 120 -1.52 -11.49 -4.79
CA ILE A 120 -2.54 -10.78 -4.00
C ILE A 120 -2.31 -9.26 -4.06
N ILE A 121 -1.06 -8.81 -3.94
CA ILE A 121 -0.71 -7.39 -4.11
C ILE A 121 -1.10 -6.89 -5.50
N LEU A 122 -0.79 -7.67 -6.55
CA LEU A 122 -1.12 -7.31 -7.92
C LEU A 122 -2.64 -7.23 -8.12
N ALA A 123 -3.39 -8.22 -7.66
CA ALA A 123 -4.85 -8.25 -7.72
C ALA A 123 -5.47 -7.05 -6.98
N TYR A 124 -5.01 -6.78 -5.76
CA TYR A 124 -5.46 -5.62 -4.98
C TYR A 124 -5.14 -4.30 -5.69
N SER A 125 -3.96 -4.17 -6.28
CA SER A 125 -3.55 -2.97 -7.02
C SER A 125 -4.44 -2.74 -8.25
N ILE A 126 -4.78 -3.80 -8.99
CA ILE A 126 -5.71 -3.73 -10.13
C ILE A 126 -7.09 -3.27 -9.66
N ILE A 127 -7.63 -3.84 -8.58
CA ILE A 127 -8.92 -3.46 -8.01
C ILE A 127 -8.91 -2.00 -7.56
N ALA A 128 -7.85 -1.56 -6.87
CA ALA A 128 -7.69 -0.19 -6.41
C ALA A 128 -7.63 0.80 -7.59
N LEU A 129 -6.88 0.48 -8.63
CA LEU A 129 -6.82 1.29 -9.85
C LEU A 129 -8.18 1.34 -10.53
N ALA A 130 -8.85 0.21 -10.71
CA ALA A 130 -10.19 0.15 -11.29
C ALA A 130 -11.19 1.01 -10.51
N TYR A 131 -11.18 0.93 -9.17
CA TYR A 131 -12.01 1.76 -8.31
C TYR A 131 -11.76 3.26 -8.51
N ILE A 132 -10.48 3.68 -8.57
CA ILE A 132 -10.10 5.07 -8.84
C ILE A 132 -10.59 5.51 -10.22
N PHE A 133 -10.41 4.68 -11.27
CA PHE A 133 -10.84 5.01 -12.63
C PHE A 133 -12.35 5.19 -12.73
N ILE A 134 -13.14 4.33 -12.07
CA ILE A 134 -14.60 4.42 -12.03
C ILE A 134 -15.03 5.70 -11.31
N LYS A 135 -14.41 6.01 -10.17
CA LYS A 135 -14.77 7.18 -9.35
C LYS A 135 -14.18 8.50 -9.81
N LYS A 136 -13.25 8.50 -10.76
CA LYS A 136 -12.61 9.71 -11.30
C LYS A 136 -13.62 10.76 -11.79
N LYS A 137 -14.72 10.32 -12.42
CA LYS A 137 -15.78 11.22 -12.93
C LYS A 137 -16.55 11.91 -11.80
N ASP A 138 -16.82 11.20 -10.71
CA ASP A 138 -17.53 11.74 -9.54
C ASP A 138 -16.63 12.76 -8.80
N ILE A 139 -15.34 12.45 -8.65
CA ILE A 139 -14.37 13.31 -7.95
C ILE A 139 -14.17 14.64 -8.68
N LEU A 140 -14.02 14.62 -10.01
CA LEU A 140 -13.89 15.84 -10.82
C LEU A 140 -15.13 16.74 -10.70
N LYS A 141 -16.33 16.15 -10.63
CA LYS A 141 -17.58 16.91 -10.49
C LYS A 141 -17.71 17.59 -9.13
N ILE A 142 -17.21 16.95 -8.06
CA ILE A 142 -17.19 17.52 -6.71
C ILE A 142 -16.21 18.71 -6.65
N GLN A 143 -15.00 18.57 -7.18
CA GLN A 143 -14.01 19.67 -7.20
C GLN A 143 -14.46 20.89 -7.99
N ILE A 144 -15.17 20.70 -9.12
CA ILE A 144 -15.72 21.82 -9.90
C ILE A 144 -16.80 22.56 -9.12
N LYS A 145 -17.65 21.85 -8.37
CA LYS A 145 -18.72 22.46 -7.57
C LYS A 145 -18.18 23.24 -6.37
N GLU A 146 -17.07 22.78 -5.78
CA GLU A 146 -16.39 23.47 -4.67
C GLU A 146 -15.76 24.79 -5.15
N ASN A 147 -15.03 24.78 -6.27
CA ASN A 147 -14.44 25.99 -6.87
C ASN A 147 -15.46 27.01 -7.42
N LEU A 148 -16.72 26.61 -7.65
CA LEU A 148 -17.79 27.52 -8.07
C LEU A 148 -18.51 28.18 -6.88
N ASN A 149 -18.28 27.69 -5.67
CA ASN A 149 -18.89 28.18 -4.43
C ASN A 149 -17.89 28.99 -3.56
N GLU A 150 -16.64 29.11 -3.99
CA GLU A 150 -15.64 30.08 -3.48
C GLU A 150 -15.64 31.34 -4.36
#